data_AF-A0A5C4X8X2-F1
#
_entry.id   AF-A0A5C4X8X2-F1
#
_cell.length_a   1.000
_cell.length_b   1.000
_cell.length_c   1.000
_cell.angle_alpha   90.00
_cell.angle_beta   90.00
_cell.angle_gamma   90.00
#
_symmetry.space_group_name_H-M   'P 1'
#
loop_
_entity.id
_entity.type
_entity.pdbx_description
1 polymer ?
#
loop_
_entity_poly.entity_id
_entity_poly.type
_entity_poly.pdbx_seq_one_letter_code
_entity_poly.pdbx_strand_id
1 'polypeptide(L)'
;MQSARNEDRKKDTREKIQLGGLVVKAGLRDIDKAVLLGWLMELPNHLNEVEGEWARLQAIGKRGFEDVAQEDDARDRAGGLDAGTYNWNERD
;
A
#
# COMPACT_ATOMS: atom_id res chain seq x y z
N MET A 1 8.04 -0.08 -32.65
CA MET A 1 7.90 1.17 -31.87
C MET A 1 6.62 1.24 -31.02
N GLN A 2 5.50 0.59 -31.39
CA GLN A 2 4.26 0.60 -30.57
C GLN A 2 4.32 -0.25 -29.28
N SER A 3 5.12 -1.33 -29.25
CA SER A 3 5.18 -2.25 -28.11
C SER A 3 5.90 -1.69 -26.88
N ALA A 4 6.98 -0.91 -27.08
CA ALA A 4 7.74 -0.31 -25.97
C ALA A 4 6.90 0.67 -25.14
N ARG A 5 6.11 1.53 -25.80
CA ARG A 5 5.19 2.47 -25.14
C ARG A 5 4.11 1.77 -24.31
N ASN A 6 3.73 0.54 -24.66
CA ASN A 6 2.75 -0.23 -23.90
C ASN A 6 3.36 -0.84 -22.63
N GLU A 7 4.58 -1.39 -22.74
CA GLU A 7 5.31 -1.91 -21.58
C GLU A 7 5.66 -0.81 -20.56
N ASP A 8 6.06 0.37 -21.02
CA ASP A 8 6.35 1.52 -20.13
C ASP A 8 5.11 1.94 -19.33
N ARG A 9 3.93 1.95 -19.96
CA ARG A 9 2.66 2.28 -19.29
C ARG A 9 2.24 1.23 -18.27
N LYS A 10 2.48 -0.06 -18.55
CA LYS A 10 2.19 -1.14 -17.60
C LYS A 10 3.06 -1.02 -16.35
N LYS A 11 4.35 -0.73 -16.53
CA LYS A 11 5.30 -0.52 -15.43
C LYS A 11 4.91 0.67 -14.57
N ASP A 12 4.67 1.82 -15.20
CA ASP A 12 4.23 3.04 -14.51
C ASP A 12 2.92 2.84 -13.73
N THR A 13 1.94 2.13 -14.32
CA THR A 13 0.68 1.81 -13.63
C THR A 13 0.92 0.93 -12.41
N ARG A 14 1.76 -0.10 -12.53
CA ARG A 14 2.09 -1.00 -11.41
C ARG A 14 2.80 -0.26 -10.29
N GLU A 15 3.77 0.59 -10.62
CA GLU A 15 4.50 1.40 -9.64
C GLU A 15 3.54 2.34 -8.89
N LYS A 16 2.63 3.02 -9.59
CA LYS A 16 1.62 3.88 -8.98
C LYS A 16 0.66 3.12 -8.06
N ILE A 17 0.26 1.91 -8.44
CA ILE A 17 -0.56 1.05 -7.59
C ILE A 17 0.19 0.66 -6.31
N GLN A 18 1.46 0.26 -6.43
CA GLN A 18 2.29 -0.09 -5.28
C GLN A 18 2.45 1.09 -4.33
N LEU A 19 2.80 2.27 -4.86
CA LEU A 19 2.92 3.51 -4.08
C LEU A 19 1.61 3.89 -3.40
N GLY A 20 0.48 3.81 -4.10
CA GLY A 20 -0.85 4.03 -3.51
C GLY A 20 -1.18 3.02 -2.40
N GLY A 21 -0.75 1.76 -2.55
CA GLY A 21 -0.89 0.73 -1.52
C GLY A 21 -0.14 1.06 -0.23
N LEU A 22 1.04 1.69 -0.32
CA LEU A 22 1.79 2.14 0.87
C LEU A 22 1.05 3.22 1.65
N VAL A 23 0.45 4.18 0.96
CA VAL A 23 -0.34 5.26 1.58
C VAL A 23 -1.53 4.67 2.36
N VAL A 24 -2.25 3.72 1.76
CA VAL A 24 -3.36 3.04 2.43
C VAL A 24 -2.88 2.24 3.64
N LYS A 25 -1.78 1.49 3.50
CA LYS A 25 -1.21 0.69 4.60
C LYS A 25 -0.77 1.55 5.78
N ALA A 26 -0.29 2.76 5.52
CA ALA A 26 0.08 3.73 6.56
C ALA A 26 -1.13 4.39 7.26
N GLY A 27 -2.37 4.04 6.90
CA GLY A 27 -3.58 4.66 7.45
C GLY A 27 -3.84 6.07 6.92
N LEU A 28 -3.19 6.46 5.82
CA LEU A 28 -3.23 7.81 5.27
C LEU A 28 -4.27 7.95 4.15
N ARG A 29 -5.33 7.13 4.16
CA ARG A 29 -6.37 7.17 3.11
C ARG A 29 -7.20 8.45 3.18
N ASP A 30 -7.50 8.91 4.39
CA ASP A 30 -8.46 9.99 4.64
C ASP A 30 -7.79 11.33 4.98
N ILE A 31 -6.46 11.40 4.92
CA ILE A 31 -5.71 12.65 5.07
C ILE A 31 -5.95 13.57 3.86
N ASP A 32 -5.92 14.89 4.09
CA ASP A 32 -5.92 15.86 3.00
C ASP A 32 -4.75 15.60 2.03
N LYS A 33 -5.05 15.60 0.73
CA LYS A 33 -4.09 15.21 -0.31
C LYS A 33 -2.94 16.21 -0.46
N ALA A 34 -3.19 17.51 -0.22
CA ALA A 34 -2.16 18.52 -0.27
C ALA A 34 -1.22 18.38 0.93
N VAL A 35 -1.75 18.04 2.11
CA VAL A 35 -0.95 17.76 3.32
C VAL A 35 -0.05 16.54 3.09
N LEU A 36 -0.60 15.44 2.58
CA LEU A 36 0.19 14.24 2.27
C LEU A 36 1.31 14.53 1.26
N LEU A 37 0.98 15.26 0.18
CA LEU A 37 1.96 15.62 -0.84
C LEU A 37 3.07 16.51 -0.27
N GLY A 38 2.72 17.51 0.54
CA GLY A 38 3.69 18.40 1.20
C GLY A 38 4.68 17.61 2.05
N TRP A 39 4.18 16.69 2.89
CA TRP A 39 5.04 15.86 3.74
C TRP A 39 5.97 14.95 2.92
N LEU A 40 5.47 14.34 1.83
CA LEU A 40 6.29 13.52 0.94
C LEU A 40 7.38 14.33 0.20
N MET A 41 7.13 15.62 -0.07
CA MET A 41 8.13 16.51 -0.67
C MET A 41 9.20 16.97 0.32
N GLU A 42 8.86 17.09 1.61
CA GLU A 42 9.83 17.44 2.67
C GLU A 42 10.69 16.26 3.12
N LEU A 43 10.16 15.03 3.03
CA LEU A 43 10.82 13.82 3.51
C LEU A 43 12.29 13.66 3.05
N PRO A 44 12.67 13.89 1.77
CA PRO A 44 14.05 13.76 1.34
C PRO A 44 15.01 14.74 2.04
N ASN A 45 14.56 15.95 2.38
CA ASN A 45 15.39 16.92 3.09
C ASN A 45 15.62 16.45 4.52
N HIS A 46 14.54 16.05 5.22
CA HIS A 46 14.62 15.51 6.58
C HIS A 46 15.54 14.28 6.68
N LEU A 47 15.46 13.39 5.68
CA LEU A 47 16.30 12.20 5.58
C LEU A 47 17.80 12.49 5.43
N ASN A 48 18.17 13.64 4.87
CA ASN A 48 19.56 14.06 4.71
C ASN A 48 20.09 14.83 5.93
N GLU A 49 19.19 15.48 6.68
CA GLU A 49 19.55 16.28 7.86
C GLU A 49 19.77 15.42 9.12
N VAL A 50 19.10 14.27 9.21
CA VAL A 50 19.12 13.41 10.40
C VAL A 50 19.88 12.11 10.12
N GLU A 51 21.06 11.98 10.73
CA GLU A 51 21.86 10.76 10.62
C GLU A 51 21.10 9.54 11.19
N GLY A 52 21.09 8.44 10.44
CA GLY A 52 20.42 7.20 10.83
C GLY A 52 18.89 7.18 10.61
N GLU A 53 18.27 8.29 10.16
CA GLU A 53 16.82 8.33 9.96
C GLU A 53 16.35 7.35 8.88
N TRP A 54 17.15 7.15 7.83
CA TRP A 54 16.91 6.10 6.83
C TRP A 54 16.77 4.72 7.46
N ALA A 55 17.68 4.33 8.36
CA ALA A 55 17.66 3.03 9.01
C ALA A 55 16.46 2.91 9.96
N ARG A 56 16.13 3.99 10.70
CA ARG A 56 14.97 4.04 11.59
C ARG A 56 13.66 3.88 10.82
N LEU A 57 13.43 4.67 9.78
CA LEU A 57 12.20 4.59 8.98
C LEU A 57 12.07 3.24 8.27
N GLN A 58 13.19 2.67 7.80
CA GLN A 58 13.18 1.32 7.22
C GLN A 58 12.76 0.26 8.25
N ALA A 59 13.25 0.35 9.50
CA ALA A 59 12.86 -0.57 10.57
C ALA A 59 11.38 -0.45 10.93
N ILE A 60 10.84 0.78 10.99
CA ILE A 60 9.41 1.04 11.21
C ILE A 60 8.58 0.44 10.07
N GLY A 61 8.99 0.71 8.81
CA GLY A 61 8.30 0.19 7.64
C GLY A 61 8.23 -1.34 7.64
N LYS A 62 9.35 -2.03 7.90
CA LYS A 62 9.39 -3.50 7.98
C LYS A 62 8.39 -4.06 8.99
N ARG A 63 8.34 -3.49 10.20
CA ARG A 63 7.36 -3.90 11.23
C ARG A 63 5.93 -3.68 10.76
N GLY A 64 5.63 -2.52 10.16
CA GLY A 64 4.29 -2.26 9.61
C GLY A 64 3.88 -3.22 8.49
N PHE A 65 4.83 -3.81 7.75
CA PHE A 65 4.51 -4.88 6.80
C PHE A 65 4.21 -6.22 7.48
N GLU A 66 4.93 -6.54 8.55
CA GLU A 66 4.77 -7.79 9.32
C GLU A 66 3.45 -7.79 10.11
N ASP A 67 3.11 -6.67 10.77
CA ASP A 67 1.89 -6.54 11.57
C ASP A 67 0.62 -6.67 10.72
N VAL A 68 0.60 -6.03 9.54
CA VAL A 68 -0.56 -6.11 8.62
C VAL A 68 -0.71 -7.49 8.00
N ALA A 69 0.40 -8.22 7.76
CA ALA A 69 0.32 -9.60 7.27
C ALA A 69 -0.33 -10.52 8.32
N GLN A 70 0.00 -10.33 9.60
CA GLN A 70 -0.64 -11.07 10.69
C GLN A 70 -2.12 -10.71 10.85
N GLU A 71 -2.50 -9.46 10.61
CA GLU A 71 -3.90 -9.04 10.61
C GLU A 71 -4.69 -9.63 9.43
N ASP A 72 -4.15 -9.61 8.22
CA ASP A 72 -4.81 -10.19 7.04
C ASP A 72 -4.94 -11.72 7.22
N ASP A 73 -3.89 -12.41 7.68
CA ASP A 73 -3.94 -13.85 8.02
C ASP A 73 -4.91 -14.16 9.16
N ALA A 74 -5.09 -13.25 10.12
CA ALA A 74 -6.07 -13.39 11.20
C ALA A 74 -7.50 -13.13 10.71
N ARG A 75 -7.70 -12.15 9.82
CA ARG A 75 -9.00 -11.86 9.18
C ARG A 75 -9.45 -13.00 8.29
N ASP A 76 -8.53 -13.59 7.51
CA ASP A 76 -8.83 -14.76 6.68
C ASP A 76 -9.19 -15.99 7.53
N ARG A 77 -8.50 -16.20 8.65
CA ARG A 77 -8.82 -17.27 9.61
C ARG A 77 -10.14 -17.04 10.36
N ALA A 78 -10.47 -15.79 10.69
CA ALA A 78 -11.72 -15.43 11.35
C ALA A 78 -12.92 -15.38 10.38
N GLY A 79 -12.68 -15.07 9.10
CA GLY A 79 -13.67 -14.99 8.03
C GLY A 79 -14.14 -16.34 7.48
N GLY A 80 -13.55 -17.45 7.92
CA GLY A 80 -13.93 -18.81 7.50
C GLY A 80 -15.28 -19.33 8.03
N LEU A 81 -16.04 -18.54 8.80
CA LEU A 81 -17.33 -18.93 9.37
C LEU A 81 -18.56 -18.23 8.74
N ASP A 82 -18.37 -17.41 7.72
CA ASP A 82 -19.46 -16.79 6.94
C ASP A 82 -19.22 -16.89 5.43
N ALA A 83 -18.96 -18.10 4.94
CA ALA A 83 -19.23 -18.42 3.54
C ALA A 83 -20.66 -18.93 3.45
N GLY A 84 -21.64 -18.04 3.68
CA GLY A 84 -23.01 -18.26 3.23
C GLY A 84 -22.98 -18.74 1.79
N THR A 85 -23.57 -19.91 1.55
CA THR A 85 -23.68 -20.55 0.24
C THR A 85 -24.52 -19.68 -0.69
N TYR A 86 -23.91 -18.67 -1.31
CA TYR A 86 -24.54 -17.94 -2.40
C TYR A 86 -24.55 -18.86 -3.62
N ASN A 87 -25.68 -19.55 -3.81
CA ASN A 87 -25.97 -20.32 -5.00
C ASN A 87 -26.22 -19.35 -6.17
N TRP A 88 -25.24 -19.18 -7.04
CA TRP A 88 -25.35 -18.31 -8.22
C TRP A 88 -26.29 -18.85 -9.32
N ASN A 89 -26.87 -20.05 -9.13
CA ASN A 89 -27.76 -20.69 -10.12
C ASN A 89 -29.26 -20.44 -9.90
N GLU A 90 -29.66 -19.49 -9.06
CA GLU A 90 -31.07 -19.12 -8.85
C GLU A 90 -31.42 -17.74 -9.42
N ARG A 91 -30.95 -17.44 -10.63
CA ARG A 91 -31.53 -16.35 -11.43
C ARG A 91 -32.04 -16.92 -12.74
N ASP A 92 -33.35 -16.75 -12.92
CA ASP A 92 -34.22 -17.19 -14.00
C ASP A 92 -33.61 -17.16 -15.42
#